data_AF-A0A7Y3A5E8-F1
#
_entry.id   AF-A0A7Y3A5E8-F1
#
_cell.length_a   1.000
_cell.length_b   1.000
_cell.length_c   1.000
_cell.angle_alpha   90.00
_cell.angle_beta   90.00
_cell.angle_gamma   90.00
#
_symmetry.space_group_name_H-M   'P 1'
#
loop_
_entity.id
_entity.type
_entity.pdbx_description
1 polymer ?
#
loop_
_entity_poly.entity_id
_entity_poly.type
_entity_poly.pdbx_seq_one_letter_code
_entity_poly.pdbx_strand_id
1 'polypeptide(L)'
;MAEKTTVFFHHEEHREWMRKIDFYQDEIRIFQTNLSRVIQAHPNLYSIIEIVDEYRNILMKKLKKIDDMRYQIAMHEHKLATVDSSNLSDQIWDHQEVRDRLNEFDNDYLALKSNMRHFVSKYIR
;
A
#
# COMPACT_ATOMS: atom_id res chain seq x y z
N MET A 1 -18.24 -29.72 -5.51
CA MET A 1 -18.47 -28.46 -6.27
C MET A 1 -18.14 -27.20 -5.45
N ALA A 2 -18.14 -27.24 -4.11
CA ALA A 2 -17.83 -26.07 -3.27
C ALA A 2 -16.36 -25.57 -3.38
N GLU A 3 -15.40 -26.49 -3.43
CA GLU A 3 -13.95 -26.20 -3.33
C GLU A 3 -13.38 -25.39 -4.50
N LYS A 4 -13.84 -25.63 -5.73
CA LYS A 4 -13.46 -24.83 -6.92
C LYS A 4 -13.93 -23.37 -6.83
N THR A 5 -15.02 -23.11 -6.10
CA THR A 5 -15.58 -21.76 -5.94
C THR A 5 -14.73 -20.94 -4.97
N THR A 6 -14.22 -21.57 -3.91
CA THR A 6 -13.36 -20.94 -2.89
C THR A 6 -11.99 -20.53 -3.46
N VAL A 7 -11.34 -21.40 -4.23
CA VAL A 7 -10.04 -21.07 -4.85
C VAL A 7 -10.17 -19.93 -5.87
N PHE A 8 -11.20 -19.95 -6.71
CA PHE A 8 -11.47 -18.86 -7.65
C PHE A 8 -11.68 -17.52 -6.93
N PHE A 9 -12.46 -17.52 -5.84
CA PHE A 9 -12.68 -16.33 -5.02
C PHE A 9 -11.38 -15.77 -4.44
N HIS A 10 -10.48 -16.62 -3.94
CA HIS A 10 -9.17 -16.18 -3.42
C HIS A 10 -8.27 -15.57 -4.50
N HIS A 11 -8.24 -16.14 -5.72
CA HIS A 11 -7.51 -15.54 -6.84
C HIS A 11 -8.09 -14.17 -7.26
N GLU A 12 -9.41 -14.00 -7.22
CA GLU A 12 -10.04 -12.72 -7.49
C GLU A 12 -9.68 -11.68 -6.42
N GLU A 13 -9.77 -12.06 -5.16
CA GLU A 13 -9.44 -11.20 -4.02
C GLU A 13 -7.96 -10.75 -4.03
N HIS A 14 -7.02 -11.65 -4.31
CA HIS A 14 -5.61 -11.27 -4.49
C HIS A 14 -5.41 -10.24 -5.59
N ARG A 15 -6.10 -10.39 -6.73
CA ARG A 15 -6.00 -9.43 -7.84
C ARG A 15 -6.52 -8.06 -7.43
N GLU A 16 -7.60 -8.01 -6.65
CA GLU A 16 -8.12 -6.75 -6.11
C GLU A 16 -7.14 -6.08 -5.15
N TRP A 17 -6.55 -6.85 -4.23
CA TRP A 17 -5.55 -6.34 -3.30
C TRP A 17 -4.30 -5.83 -4.01
N MET A 18 -3.80 -6.55 -5.01
CA MET A 18 -2.66 -6.11 -5.83
C MET A 18 -2.95 -4.78 -6.54
N ARG A 19 -4.14 -4.63 -7.15
CA ARG A 19 -4.54 -3.34 -7.76
C ARG A 19 -4.58 -2.21 -6.74
N LYS A 20 -5.07 -2.48 -5.52
CA LYS A 20 -5.15 -1.50 -4.44
C LYS A 20 -3.74 -1.07 -3.97
N ILE A 21 -2.82 -2.02 -3.83
CA ILE A 21 -1.41 -1.79 -3.51
C ILE A 21 -0.72 -0.96 -4.60
N ASP A 22 -0.94 -1.29 -5.87
CA ASP A 22 -0.39 -0.54 -7.01
C ASP A 22 -0.88 0.91 -7.01
N PHE A 23 -2.19 1.12 -6.79
CA PHE A 23 -2.78 2.44 -6.65
C PHE A 23 -2.11 3.27 -5.55
N TYR A 24 -1.91 2.71 -4.35
CA TYR A 24 -1.24 3.44 -3.27
C TYR A 24 0.21 3.77 -3.58
N GLN A 25 0.93 2.86 -4.22
CA GLN A 25 2.31 3.11 -4.61
C GLN A 25 2.41 4.29 -5.57
N ASP A 26 1.52 4.36 -6.56
CA ASP A 26 1.50 5.46 -7.52
C ASP A 26 1.10 6.80 -6.86
N GLU A 27 0.12 6.80 -5.97
CA GLU A 27 -0.21 8.01 -5.21
C GLU A 27 0.95 8.48 -4.32
N ILE A 28 1.69 7.56 -3.67
CA ILE A 28 2.88 7.90 -2.89
C ILE A 28 3.97 8.52 -3.77
N ARG A 29 4.19 8.00 -4.99
CA ARG A 29 5.16 8.58 -5.94
C ARG A 29 4.77 10.00 -6.36
N ILE A 30 3.48 10.26 -6.55
CA ILE A 30 2.96 11.61 -6.81
C ILE A 30 3.28 12.53 -5.63
N PHE A 31 3.04 12.07 -4.40
CA PHE A 31 3.39 12.85 -3.21
C PHE A 31 4.89 13.13 -3.08
N GLN A 32 5.76 12.16 -3.35
CA GLN A 32 7.22 12.38 -3.38
C GLN A 32 7.61 13.45 -4.39
N THR A 33 7.01 13.42 -5.58
CA THR A 33 7.23 14.44 -6.61
C THR A 33 6.80 15.83 -6.13
N ASN A 34 5.63 15.92 -5.49
CA ASN A 34 5.13 17.19 -4.95
C ASN A 34 6.01 17.73 -3.82
N LEU A 35 6.48 16.88 -2.90
CA LEU A 35 7.41 17.28 -1.85
C LEU A 35 8.73 17.84 -2.42
N SER A 36 9.25 17.24 -3.48
CA SER A 36 10.44 17.77 -4.18
C SER A 36 10.18 19.16 -4.78
N ARG A 37 9.00 19.39 -5.34
CA ARG A 37 8.60 20.73 -5.84
C ARG A 37 8.50 21.76 -4.70
N VAL A 38 7.99 21.36 -3.53
CA VAL A 38 7.95 22.24 -2.34
C VAL A 38 9.36 22.67 -1.95
N ILE A 39 10.32 21.75 -1.85
CA ILE A 39 11.72 22.10 -1.52
C ILE A 39 12.32 23.03 -2.58
N GLN A 40 12.07 22.76 -3.87
CA GLN A 40 12.59 23.58 -4.96
C GLN A 40 12.03 25.01 -4.93
N ALA A 41 10.78 25.19 -4.52
CA ALA A 41 10.16 26.51 -4.36
C ALA A 41 10.66 27.25 -3.10
N HIS A 42 11.14 26.52 -2.09
CA HIS A 42 11.50 27.05 -0.77
C HIS A 42 12.88 26.58 -0.29
N PRO A 43 13.97 26.78 -1.07
CA PRO A 43 15.26 26.11 -0.84
C PRO A 43 16.01 26.55 0.43
N ASN A 44 15.65 27.69 1.01
CA ASN A 44 16.34 28.27 2.18
C ASN A 44 15.46 28.32 3.45
N LEU A 45 14.24 27.75 3.40
CA LEU A 45 13.33 27.75 4.54
C LEU A 45 13.48 26.44 5.33
N TYR A 46 14.37 26.44 6.31
CA TYR A 46 14.69 25.27 7.13
C TYR A 46 13.46 24.57 7.74
N SER A 47 12.46 25.34 8.20
CA SER A 47 11.22 24.79 8.74
C SER A 47 10.40 24.00 7.71
N ILE A 48 10.46 24.37 6.43
CA ILE A 48 9.79 23.62 5.35
C ILE A 48 10.60 22.37 5.02
N ILE A 49 11.93 22.49 4.97
CA ILE A 49 12.83 21.36 4.68
C ILE A 49 12.64 20.25 5.72
N GLU A 50 12.61 20.59 7.01
CA GLU A 50 12.40 19.65 8.10
C GLU A 50 11.07 18.89 7.96
N ILE A 51 9.96 19.61 7.73
CA ILE A 51 8.64 18.98 7.53
C ILE A 51 8.63 18.08 6.29
N VAL A 52 9.30 18.48 5.21
CA VAL A 52 9.37 17.64 4.00
C VAL A 52 10.16 16.36 4.27
N ASP A 53 11.24 16.42 5.03
CA ASP A 53 12.04 15.24 5.38
C ASP A 53 11.27 14.29 6.30
N GLU A 54 10.47 14.81 7.24
CA GLU A 54 9.52 14.00 8.02
C GLU A 54 8.53 13.26 7.10
N TYR A 55 7.89 13.97 6.16
CA TYR A 55 6.97 13.35 5.22
C TYR A 55 7.66 12.30 4.34
N ARG A 56 8.87 12.57 3.84
CA ARG A 56 9.65 11.59 3.05
C ARG A 56 9.91 10.32 3.85
N ASN A 57 10.28 10.44 5.13
CA ASN A 57 10.49 9.31 6.01
C ASN A 57 9.21 8.49 6.24
N ILE A 58 8.07 9.17 6.41
CA ILE A 58 6.76 8.50 6.53
C ILE A 58 6.42 7.75 5.23
N LEU A 59 6.56 8.40 4.07
CA LEU A 59 6.29 7.78 2.77
C LEU A 59 7.18 6.56 2.51
N MET A 60 8.47 6.64 2.87
CA MET A 60 9.39 5.50 2.77
C MET A 60 8.92 4.31 3.61
N LYS A 61 8.48 4.54 4.84
CA LYS A 61 7.91 3.48 5.70
C LYS A 61 6.64 2.87 5.09
N LYS A 62 5.78 3.69 4.48
CA LYS A 62 4.55 3.21 3.81
C LYS A 62 4.87 2.40 2.55
N LEU A 63 5.86 2.80 1.74
CA LEU A 63 6.34 2.01 0.60
C LEU A 63 6.86 0.65 1.03
N LYS A 64 7.65 0.60 2.11
CA LYS A 64 8.11 -0.67 2.66
C LYS A 64 6.95 -1.59 3.05
N LYS A 65 5.93 -1.05 3.73
CA LYS A 65 4.71 -1.81 4.08
C LYS A 65 3.98 -2.33 2.83
N ILE A 66 3.87 -1.52 1.77
CA ILE A 66 3.30 -1.91 0.47
C ILE A 66 4.09 -3.07 -0.14
N ASP A 67 5.42 -2.99 -0.16
CA ASP A 67 6.27 -4.05 -0.71
C ASP A 67 6.16 -5.35 0.08
N ASP A 68 6.13 -5.27 1.42
CA ASP A 68 5.94 -6.43 2.29
C ASP A 68 4.58 -7.11 2.04
N MET A 69 3.49 -6.33 1.89
CA MET A 69 2.17 -6.86 1.56
C MET A 69 2.13 -7.48 0.16
N ARG A 70 2.75 -6.82 -0.83
CA ARG A 70 2.85 -7.33 -2.20
C ARG A 70 3.56 -8.67 -2.25
N TYR A 71 4.68 -8.79 -1.55
CA TYR A 71 5.44 -10.03 -1.47
C TYR A 71 4.61 -11.15 -0.84
N GLN A 72 3.89 -10.87 0.26
CA GLN A 72 3.04 -11.86 0.92
C GLN A 72 1.91 -12.35 0.01
N ILE A 73 1.20 -11.45 -0.67
CA ILE A 73 0.12 -11.82 -1.61
C ILE A 73 0.67 -12.65 -2.77
N ALA A 74 1.81 -12.25 -3.35
CA ALA A 74 2.44 -13.00 -4.43
C ALA A 74 2.88 -14.41 -3.99
N MET A 75 3.43 -14.54 -2.78
CA MET A 75 3.78 -15.83 -2.21
C MET A 75 2.55 -16.71 -1.97
N HIS A 76 1.44 -16.12 -1.53
CA HIS A 76 0.21 -16.88 -1.33
C HIS A 76 -0.43 -17.31 -2.64
N GLU A 77 -0.47 -16.43 -3.64
CA GLU A 77 -0.94 -16.76 -4.99
C GLU A 77 -0.14 -17.92 -5.60
N HIS A 78 1.19 -17.90 -5.46
CA HIS A 78 2.04 -19.00 -5.89
C HIS A 78 1.69 -20.31 -5.18
N LYS A 79 1.45 -20.26 -3.86
CA LYS A 79 1.05 -21.45 -3.08
C LYS A 79 -0.30 -21.99 -3.56
N LEU A 80 -1.32 -21.12 -3.71
CA LEU A 80 -2.64 -21.52 -4.23
C LEU A 80 -2.54 -22.22 -5.60
N ALA A 81 -1.67 -21.75 -6.48
CA ALA A 81 -1.45 -22.37 -7.78
C ALA A 81 -0.79 -23.76 -7.71
N THR A 82 -0.12 -24.09 -6.59
CA THR A 82 0.63 -25.35 -6.42
C THR A 82 -0.07 -26.39 -5.55
N VAL A 83 -1.09 -26.01 -4.78
CA VAL A 83 -1.81 -26.93 -3.89
C VAL A 83 -2.86 -27.70 -4.68
N ASP A 84 -2.73 -29.03 -4.72
CA ASP A 84 -3.73 -29.93 -5.27
C ASP A 84 -4.98 -29.91 -4.37
N SER A 85 -6.17 -29.85 -4.98
CA SER A 85 -7.44 -29.52 -4.31
C SER A 85 -7.78 -30.35 -3.07
N SER A 86 -7.14 -31.49 -2.82
CA SER A 86 -7.47 -32.39 -1.72
C SER A 86 -6.95 -31.99 -0.32
N ASN A 87 -6.06 -31.00 -0.18
CA ASN A 87 -5.44 -30.61 1.11
C ASN A 87 -5.65 -29.12 1.48
N LEU A 88 -6.71 -28.50 0.95
CA LEU A 88 -6.93 -27.07 1.06
C LEU A 88 -7.26 -26.59 2.49
N SER A 89 -7.91 -27.39 3.34
CA SER A 89 -8.47 -26.88 4.61
C SER A 89 -7.45 -26.43 5.65
N ASP A 90 -6.24 -27.03 5.66
CA ASP A 90 -5.28 -26.85 6.77
C ASP A 90 -4.10 -25.93 6.40
N GLN A 91 -4.00 -25.51 5.13
CA GLN A 91 -2.90 -24.67 4.62
C GLN A 91 -3.36 -23.33 4.01
N ILE A 92 -4.67 -23.06 3.93
CA ILE A 92 -5.17 -21.77 3.45
C ILE A 92 -4.79 -20.71 4.47
N TRP A 93 -3.91 -19.80 4.02
CA TRP A 93 -3.55 -18.57 4.69
C TRP A 93 -4.78 -17.81 5.18
N ASP A 94 -4.68 -17.20 6.36
CA ASP A 94 -5.76 -16.40 6.90
C ASP A 94 -5.90 -15.10 6.11
N HIS A 95 -6.78 -15.13 5.10
CA HIS A 95 -7.12 -13.95 4.30
C HIS A 95 -7.66 -12.82 5.19
N GLN A 96 -8.20 -13.13 6.38
CA GLN A 96 -8.63 -12.12 7.32
C GLN A 96 -7.46 -11.25 7.79
N GLU A 97 -6.30 -11.84 8.08
CA GLU A 97 -5.11 -11.08 8.47
C GLU A 97 -4.69 -10.07 7.39
N VAL A 98 -4.78 -10.46 6.13
CA VAL A 98 -4.41 -9.61 5.00
C VAL A 98 -5.43 -8.50 4.78
N ARG A 99 -6.72 -8.82 4.88
CA ARG A 99 -7.81 -7.83 4.86
C ARG A 99 -7.61 -6.80 5.96
N ASP A 100 -7.30 -7.25 7.18
CA ASP A 100 -7.11 -6.38 8.33
C ASP A 100 -5.90 -5.48 8.13
N ARG A 101 -4.78 -6.01 7.63
CA ARG A 101 -3.59 -5.21 7.28
C ARG A 101 -3.86 -4.18 6.18
N LEU A 102 -4.61 -4.55 5.14
CA LEU A 102 -4.99 -3.63 4.07
C LEU A 102 -5.95 -2.54 4.57
N ASN A 103 -6.88 -2.88 5.46
CA ASN A 103 -7.80 -1.93 6.06
C ASN A 103 -7.08 -0.98 7.02
N GLU A 104 -6.16 -1.48 7.84
CA GLU A 104 -5.29 -0.65 8.68
C GLU A 104 -4.46 0.30 7.81
N PHE A 105 -3.85 -0.20 6.74
CA PHE A 105 -3.09 0.61 5.80
C PHE A 105 -3.96 1.70 5.18
N ASP A 106 -5.18 1.38 4.73
CA ASP A 106 -6.10 2.32 4.09
C ASP A 106 -6.47 3.47 5.03
N ASN A 107 -6.89 3.14 6.25
CA ASN A 107 -7.25 4.13 7.26
C ASN A 107 -6.08 5.07 7.59
N ASP A 108 -4.90 4.50 7.83
CA ASP A 108 -3.68 5.26 8.06
C ASP A 108 -3.32 6.15 6.86
N TYR A 109 -3.47 5.63 5.65
CA TYR A 109 -3.09 6.29 4.42
C TYR A 109 -4.03 7.47 4.11
N LEU A 110 -5.33 7.32 4.34
CA LEU A 110 -6.31 8.39 4.14
C LEU A 110 -6.02 9.62 5.01
N ALA A 111 -5.65 9.39 6.28
CA ALA A 111 -5.26 10.47 7.19
C ALA A 111 -4.00 11.19 6.69
N LEU A 112 -2.96 10.43 6.32
CA LEU A 112 -1.73 10.97 5.76
C LEU A 112 -1.99 11.77 4.48
N LYS A 113 -2.78 11.21 3.56
CA LYS A 113 -3.15 11.80 2.26
C LYS A 113 -3.79 13.17 2.44
N SER A 114 -4.71 13.31 3.38
CA SER A 114 -5.38 14.59 3.68
C SER A 114 -4.35 15.64 4.15
N ASN A 115 -3.51 15.29 5.13
CA ASN A 115 -2.49 16.18 5.67
C ASN A 115 -1.48 16.62 4.62
N MET A 116 -1.02 15.68 3.79
CA MET A 116 -0.08 15.95 2.70
C MET A 116 -0.68 16.85 1.62
N ARG A 117 -1.93 16.62 1.21
CA ARG A 117 -2.60 17.49 0.23
C ARG A 117 -2.72 18.91 0.76
N HIS A 118 -3.13 19.08 2.01
CA HIS A 118 -3.19 20.39 2.64
C HIS A 118 -1.81 21.07 2.66
N PHE A 119 -0.78 20.36 3.11
CA PHE A 119 0.59 20.85 3.13
C PHE A 119 1.07 21.29 1.73
N VAL A 120 0.96 20.42 0.73
CA VAL A 120 1.39 20.73 -0.65
C VAL A 120 0.64 21.93 -1.21
N SER A 121 -0.68 22.01 -1.02
CA SER A 121 -1.51 23.12 -1.52
C SER A 121 -1.15 24.48 -0.91
N LYS A 122 -0.59 24.48 0.30
CA LYS A 122 -0.16 25.69 1.00
C LYS A 122 1.14 26.27 0.42
N TYR A 123 2.01 25.42 -0.11
CA TYR A 123 3.38 25.82 -0.52
C TYR A 123 3.63 25.73 -2.03
N ILE A 124 2.77 25.03 -2.78
CA ILE A 124 2.72 25.05 -4.24
C ILE A 124 1.43 25.78 -4.63
N ARG A 125 1.51 27.10 -4.76
CA ARG A 125 0.46 27.94 -5.36
C ARG A 125 1.00 28.59 -6.61
#